data_AF-A0A932PW57-F1
#
_entry.id   AF-A0A932PW57-F1
#
_cell.length_a   1.000
_cell.length_b   1.000
_cell.length_c   1.000
_cell.angle_alpha   90.00
_cell.angle_beta   90.00
_cell.angle_gamma   90.00
#
_symmetry.space_group_name_H-M   'P 1'
#
loop_
_entity.id
_entity.type
_entity.pdbx_description
1 polymer ?
#
loop_
_entity_poly.entity_id
_entity_poly.type
_entity_poly.pdbx_seq_one_letter_code
_entity_poly.pdbx_strand_id
1 'polypeptide(L)'
;MSLVDLAFPYRDNREFGVTSTALVFVVLLVEIELVVLLGLAVVAHRFDLFLSGQSAILPAAVLVSLATAIVFGVRARSWSRARIASIGEWSSGAARYGELLAQKHQR
;
A
#
# COMPACT_ATOMS: atom_id res chain seq x y z
N MET A 1 25.38 4.48 11.52
CA MET A 1 23.93 4.21 11.63
C MET A 1 23.29 5.38 12.35
N SER A 2 22.51 6.19 11.64
CA SER A 2 21.87 7.37 12.19
C SER A 2 20.58 6.98 12.91
N LEU A 3 20.22 7.70 13.99
CA LEU A 3 18.91 7.56 14.67
C LEU A 3 17.71 7.78 13.72
N VAL A 4 17.93 8.53 12.64
CA VAL A 4 16.95 8.76 11.58
C VAL A 4 16.67 7.49 10.77
N ASP A 5 17.66 6.61 10.60
CA ASP A 5 17.52 5.34 9.87
C ASP A 5 16.70 4.32 10.67
N LEU A 6 16.76 4.39 12.01
CA LEU A 6 15.99 3.53 12.92
C LEU A 6 14.54 4.02 13.07
N ALA A 7 14.32 5.34 13.05
CA ALA A 7 12.99 5.94 13.15
C ALA A 7 12.19 5.86 11.84
N PHE A 8 12.87 5.80 10.69
CA PHE A 8 12.24 5.72 9.37
C PHE A 8 12.93 4.69 8.47
N PRO A 9 12.78 3.38 8.75
CA PRO A 9 13.36 2.31 7.94
C PRO A 9 12.82 2.26 6.49
N TYR A 10 11.78 3.05 6.20
CA TYR A 10 11.13 3.19 4.89
C TYR A 10 11.82 4.16 3.93
N ARG A 11 12.85 4.90 4.38
CA ARG A 11 13.39 6.01 3.59
C ARG A 11 14.21 5.56 2.37
N ASP A 12 14.80 4.36 2.39
CA ASP A 12 15.75 3.91 1.35
C ASP A 12 15.32 2.67 0.54
N ASN A 13 14.34 1.88 0.99
CA ASN A 13 14.02 0.61 0.35
C ASN A 13 12.94 0.74 -0.74
N ARG A 14 13.37 1.07 -1.97
CA ARG A 14 12.56 0.92 -3.20
C ARG A 14 11.92 -0.48 -3.31
N GLU A 15 12.58 -1.50 -2.80
CA GLU A 15 12.13 -2.90 -2.80
C GLU A 15 10.85 -3.10 -1.97
N PHE A 16 10.68 -2.36 -0.86
CA PHE A 16 9.51 -2.50 0.02
C PHE A 16 8.20 -2.07 -0.68
N GLY A 17 8.28 -1.09 -1.57
CA GLY A 17 7.15 -0.65 -2.39
C GLY A 17 6.73 -1.69 -3.43
N VAL A 18 7.68 -2.42 -4.01
CA VAL A 18 7.41 -3.48 -5.00
C VAL A 18 6.85 -4.71 -4.31
N THR A 19 7.45 -5.14 -3.19
CA THR A 19 7.00 -6.33 -2.44
C THR A 19 5.60 -6.15 -1.87
N SER A 20 5.27 -4.97 -1.33
CA SER A 20 3.90 -4.71 -0.84
C SER A 20 2.87 -4.68 -1.96
N THR A 21 3.21 -4.12 -3.13
CA THR A 21 2.30 -4.12 -4.30
C THR A 21 2.08 -5.54 -4.83
N ALA A 22 3.14 -6.35 -4.90
CA ALA A 22 3.06 -7.75 -5.32
C ALA A 22 2.23 -8.60 -4.35
N LEU A 23 2.38 -8.37 -3.03
CA LEU A 23 1.56 -9.03 -2.02
C LEU A 23 0.07 -8.68 -2.21
N VAL A 24 -0.25 -7.39 -2.37
CA VAL A 24 -1.62 -6.92 -2.60
C VAL A 24 -2.21 -7.53 -3.87
N PHE A 25 -1.43 -7.62 -4.94
CA PHE A 25 -1.84 -8.26 -6.18
C PHE A 25 -2.22 -9.74 -5.96
N VAL A 26 -1.36 -10.52 -5.29
CA VAL A 26 -1.61 -11.95 -5.05
C VAL A 26 -2.83 -12.16 -4.16
N VAL A 27 -2.96 -11.35 -3.10
CA VAL A 27 -4.12 -11.42 -2.20
C VAL A 27 -5.41 -11.16 -2.95
N LEU A 28 -5.46 -10.09 -3.76
CA LEU A 28 -6.63 -9.76 -4.57
C LEU A 28 -6.95 -10.85 -5.60
N LEU A 29 -5.93 -11.42 -6.23
CA LEU A 29 -6.13 -12.48 -7.22
C LEU A 29 -6.80 -13.70 -6.60
N VAL A 30 -6.30 -14.13 -5.43
CA VAL A 30 -6.86 -15.25 -4.67
C VAL A 30 -8.27 -14.93 -4.17
N GLU A 31 -8.50 -13.73 -3.63
CA GLU A 31 -9.84 -13.33 -3.17
C GLU A 31 -10.87 -13.36 -4.29
N ILE A 32 -10.54 -12.81 -5.46
CA ILE A 32 -11.46 -12.79 -6.61
C ILE A 32 -11.78 -14.23 -7.04
N GLU A 33 -10.77 -15.09 -7.19
CA GLU A 33 -11.01 -16.49 -7.53
C GLU A 33 -11.86 -17.21 -6.49
N LEU A 34 -11.60 -16.97 -5.20
CA LEU A 34 -12.33 -17.60 -4.11
C LEU A 34 -13.79 -17.15 -4.09
N VAL A 35 -14.07 -15.88 -4.36
CA VAL A 35 -15.44 -15.36 -4.50
C VAL A 35 -16.16 -16.00 -5.68
N VAL A 36 -15.51 -16.10 -6.84
CA VAL A 36 -16.11 -16.74 -8.02
C VAL A 36 -16.35 -18.23 -7.79
N LEU A 37 -15.40 -18.92 -7.14
CA LEU A 37 -15.54 -20.31 -6.74
C LEU A 37 -16.70 -20.51 -5.77
N LEU A 38 -16.83 -19.68 -4.73
CA LEU A 38 -17.96 -19.76 -3.80
C LEU A 38 -19.29 -19.50 -4.51
N GLY A 39 -19.35 -18.50 -5.39
CA GLY A 39 -20.55 -18.20 -6.18
C GLY A 39 -20.98 -19.37 -7.07
N LEU A 40 -20.04 -19.98 -7.80
CA LEU A 40 -20.36 -21.05 -8.74
C LEU A 40 -20.50 -22.42 -8.07
N ALA A 41 -19.61 -22.78 -7.15
CA ALA A 41 -19.57 -24.09 -6.53
C ALA A 41 -20.58 -24.23 -5.38
N VAL A 42 -20.72 -23.22 -4.53
CA VAL A 42 -21.58 -23.29 -3.34
C VAL A 42 -22.98 -22.79 -3.64
N VAL A 43 -23.12 -21.62 -4.27
CA VAL A 43 -24.45 -21.03 -4.52
C VAL A 43 -25.13 -21.66 -5.74
N ALA A 44 -24.40 -21.81 -6.84
CA ALA A 44 -24.97 -22.36 -8.07
C ALA A 44 -24.84 -23.90 -8.19
N HIS A 45 -24.10 -24.56 -7.30
CA HIS A 45 -23.79 -26.00 -7.39
C HIS A 45 -23.20 -26.44 -8.74
N ARG A 46 -22.51 -25.52 -9.43
CA ARG A 46 -21.94 -25.71 -10.78
C ARG A 46 -20.43 -25.50 -10.75
N PHE A 47 -19.73 -26.38 -10.03
CA PHE A 47 -18.27 -26.39 -10.03
C PHE A 47 -17.69 -26.62 -11.44
N ASP A 48 -18.40 -27.35 -12.28
CA ASP A 48 -18.04 -27.56 -13.68
C ASP A 48 -17.91 -26.26 -14.47
N LEU A 49 -18.82 -25.29 -14.24
CA LEU A 49 -18.75 -23.97 -14.88
C LEU A 49 -17.53 -23.17 -14.45
N PHE A 50 -17.12 -23.30 -13.18
CA PHE A 50 -15.93 -22.65 -12.67
C PHE A 50 -14.69 -23.17 -13.40
N LEU A 51 -14.56 -24.50 -13.52
CA LEU A 51 -13.45 -25.14 -14.22
C LEU A 51 -13.46 -24.83 -15.73
N SER A 52 -14.61 -24.92 -16.39
CA SER A 52 -14.72 -24.63 -17.83
C SER A 52 -14.49 -23.16 -18.15
N GLY A 53 -14.87 -22.27 -17.21
CA GLY A 53 -14.76 -20.81 -17.34
C GLY A 53 -13.39 -20.25 -16.98
N GLN A 54 -12.45 -21.06 -16.50
CA GLN A 54 -11.12 -20.61 -16.05
C GLN A 54 -10.35 -19.83 -17.12
N SER A 55 -10.51 -20.18 -18.40
CA SER A 55 -9.92 -19.48 -19.53
C SER A 55 -10.35 -18.00 -19.65
N ALA A 56 -11.50 -17.64 -19.08
CA ALA A 56 -12.00 -16.26 -19.03
C ALA A 56 -11.85 -15.64 -17.62
N ILE A 57 -12.07 -16.42 -16.56
CA ILE A 57 -12.03 -15.96 -15.16
C ILE A 57 -10.61 -15.52 -14.78
N LEU A 58 -9.60 -16.32 -15.08
CA LEU A 58 -8.23 -16.06 -14.64
C LEU A 58 -7.63 -14.80 -15.27
N PRO A 59 -7.73 -14.56 -16.61
CA PRO A 59 -7.27 -13.29 -17.19
C PRO A 59 -8.02 -12.07 -16.63
N ALA A 60 -9.32 -12.19 -16.40
CA ALA A 60 -10.12 -11.10 -15.83
C ALA A 60 -9.68 -10.78 -14.40
N ALA A 61 -9.52 -11.81 -13.56
CA ALA A 61 -9.06 -11.66 -12.18
C ALA A 61 -7.66 -11.06 -12.11
N VAL A 62 -6.75 -11.46 -13.01
CA VAL A 62 -5.40 -10.88 -13.12
C VAL A 62 -5.46 -9.40 -13.49
N LEU A 63 -6.25 -9.01 -14.49
CA LEU A 63 -6.35 -7.60 -14.91
C LEU A 63 -6.93 -6.71 -13.81
N VAL A 64 -7.99 -7.16 -13.14
CA VAL A 64 -8.63 -6.41 -12.05
C VAL A 64 -7.68 -6.29 -10.86
N SER A 65 -7.01 -7.38 -10.47
CA SER A 65 -6.06 -7.38 -9.36
C SER A 65 -4.86 -6.48 -9.65
N LEU A 66 -4.33 -6.53 -10.88
CA LEU A 66 -3.19 -5.72 -11.29
C LEU A 66 -3.54 -4.23 -11.30
N ALA A 67 -4.68 -3.86 -11.90
CA ALA A 67 -5.14 -2.47 -11.92
C ALA A 67 -5.34 -1.93 -10.49
N THR A 68 -5.97 -2.71 -9.63
CA THR A 68 -6.23 -2.33 -8.23
C THR A 68 -4.93 -2.21 -7.43
N ALA A 69 -4.00 -3.16 -7.57
CA ALA A 69 -2.70 -3.12 -6.91
C ALA A 69 -1.87 -1.90 -7.36
N ILE A 70 -1.90 -1.55 -8.64
CA ILE A 70 -1.24 -0.34 -9.15
C ILE A 70 -1.83 0.91 -8.50
N VAL A 71 -3.16 1.05 -8.48
CA VAL A 71 -3.84 2.20 -7.86
C VAL A 71 -3.50 2.30 -6.38
N PHE A 72 -3.50 1.17 -5.67
CA PHE A 72 -3.15 1.11 -4.26
C PHE A 72 -1.69 1.50 -4.02
N GLY A 73 -0.76 1.00 -4.83
CA GLY A 73 0.66 1.36 -4.77
C GLY A 73 0.92 2.84 -5.03
N VAL A 74 0.20 3.44 -5.98
CA VAL A 74 0.26 4.90 -6.25
C VAL A 74 -0.27 5.69 -5.07
N ARG A 75 -1.40 5.30 -4.49
CA ARG A 75 -2.02 5.98 -3.35
C ARG A 75 -1.20 5.84 -2.07
N ALA A 76 -0.60 4.67 -1.83
CA ALA A 76 0.31 4.46 -0.70
C ALA A 76 1.53 5.39 -0.78
N ARG A 77 2.07 5.61 -2.00
CA ARG A 77 3.16 6.57 -2.21
C ARG A 77 2.74 8.01 -1.96
N SER A 78 1.53 8.43 -2.36
CA SER A 78 1.05 9.79 -2.10
C SER A 78 0.80 10.04 -0.61
N TRP A 79 0.26 9.06 0.11
CA TRP A 79 0.08 9.14 1.56
C TRP A 79 1.40 9.17 2.33
N SER A 80 2.38 8.36 1.92
CA SER A 80 3.74 8.41 2.50
C SER A 80 4.36 9.80 2.33
N ARG A 81 4.28 10.39 1.13
CA ARG A 81 4.75 11.76 0.87
C ARG A 81 4.04 12.80 1.73
N ALA A 82 2.72 12.71 1.86
CA ALA A 82 1.93 13.63 2.67
C ALA A 82 2.29 13.54 4.17
N ARG A 83 2.51 12.32 4.69
CA ARG A 83 2.94 12.13 6.08
C ARG A 83 4.33 12.68 6.33
N ILE A 84 5.28 12.44 5.43
CA ILE A 84 6.62 13.03 5.51
C ILE A 84 6.56 14.57 5.48
N ALA A 85 5.72 15.14 4.60
CA ALA A 85 5.53 16.59 4.53
C ALA A 85 4.97 17.16 5.84
N SER A 86 3.95 16.52 6.42
CA SER A 86 3.40 16.95 7.71
C SER A 86 4.45 16.89 8.83
N ILE A 87 5.28 15.84 8.89
CA ILE A 87 6.36 15.74 9.89
C ILE A 87 7.40 16.86 9.69
N GLY A 88 7.68 17.26 8.45
CA GLY A 88 8.54 18.41 8.14
C GLY A 88 7.96 19.75 8.61
N GLU A 89 6.65 19.94 8.52
CA GLU A 89 5.97 21.13 9.06
C GLU A 89 6.02 21.15 10.60
N TRP A 90 5.81 20.01 11.24
CA TRP A 90 5.90 19.91 12.70
C TRP A 90 7.34 20.09 13.22
N SER A 91 8.34 19.55 12.51
CA SER A 91 9.75 19.70 12.89
C SER A 91 10.27 21.11 12.65
N SER A 92 9.85 21.78 11.56
CA SER A 92 10.19 23.19 11.32
C SER A 92 9.49 24.12 12.32
N GLY A 93 8.25 23.82 12.72
CA GLY A 93 7.56 24.51 13.82
C GLY A 93 8.28 24.36 15.16
N ALA A 94 8.72 23.14 15.50
CA ALA A 94 9.48 22.87 16.72
C ALA A 94 10.87 23.55 16.72
N ALA A 95 11.57 23.54 15.58
CA ALA A 95 12.85 24.23 15.41
C ALA A 95 12.70 25.75 15.58
N ARG A 96 11.68 26.35 14.96
CA ARG A 96 11.36 27.78 15.10
C ARG A 96 10.98 28.16 16.52
N TYR A 97 10.28 27.29 17.25
CA TYR A 97 9.95 27.51 18.65
C TYR A 97 11.20 27.45 19.55
N GLY A 98 12.12 26.53 19.26
CA GLY A 98 13.43 26.44 19.93
C GLY A 98 14.29 27.69 19.72
N GLU A 99 14.33 28.22 18.50
CA GLU A 99 15.03 29.48 18.19
C GLU A 99 14.46 30.68 18.96
N LEU A 100 13.12 30.78 19.04
CA LEU A 100 12.45 31.84 19.81
C LEU A 100 12.70 31.71 21.32
N LEU A 101 12.73 30.49 21.85
CA LEU A 101 13.03 30.25 23.27
C LEU A 101 14.49 30.60 23.59
N ALA A 102 15.42 30.23 22.71
CA ALA A 102 16.85 30.55 22.85
C ALA A 102 17.09 32.06 22.80
N GLN A 103 16.43 32.78 21.90
CA GLN A 103 16.49 34.25 21.84
C GLN A 103 15.92 34.91 23.10
N LYS A 104 14.87 34.34 23.70
CA LYS A 104 14.27 34.86 24.94
C LYS A 104 15.16 34.62 26.16
N HIS A 105 16.03 33.62 26.14
CA HIS A 105 16.94 33.29 27.24
C HIS A 105 18.29 34.02 27.16
N GLN A 106 18.61 34.62 26.01
CA GLN A 106 19.81 35.46 25.80
C GLN A 106 19.57 36.96 26.07
N ARG A 107 18.35 37.37 26.42
CA ARG A 107 18.02 38.71 26.94
C ARG A 107 17.76 38.64 28.43
#